data_AF-A0A5C8KQL9-F1
#
_entry.id   AF-A0A5C8KQL9-F1
#
_cell.length_a   1.000
_cell.length_b   1.000
_cell.length_c   1.000
_cell.angle_alpha   90.00
_cell.angle_beta   90.00
_cell.angle_gamma   90.00
#
_symmetry.space_group_name_H-M   'P 1'
#
loop_
_entity.id
_entity.type
_entity.pdbx_description
1 polymer ?
#
loop_
_entity_poly.entity_id
_entity_poly.type
_entity_poly.pdbx_seq_one_letter_code
_entity_poly.pdbx_strand_id
1 'polypeptide(L)'
;MLELFGQLRAELGLGVLLVSHDLGQVARHADRVMVLQGGEVVETGTTAGLLASPQHAYTQRLVEASRPPPHQPGLQGGEPGLTVSGLTVRYRGADTAAVSDVGFEIPRGQCLAVLGASGSGKSTIARAVLGLVPGTVDGRIDILGHDVLSLPPKQRRALGRDIGAVFQDPFASLDPRMRVVDIVAEPLRIHRIGSNAERRQRALELLESVGVDPATAERYPHSFSGGQRQRIAIARALACGPKLLVCDEAVSALDAEHRNAVIALLGKLKREHALAMVFITHDPDAAAALGDQVLQVTAPA
;
A
#
# COMPACT_ATOMS: atom_id res chain seq x y z
N MET A 1 19.34 -0.48 -10.20
CA MET A 1 19.24 0.04 -11.59
C MET A 1 19.69 1.49 -11.68
N LEU A 2 19.12 2.43 -10.90
CA LEU A 2 19.51 3.85 -10.94
C LEU A 2 20.88 4.17 -10.28
N GLU A 3 21.29 3.41 -9.26
CA GLU A 3 22.66 3.51 -8.71
C GLU A 3 23.74 3.11 -9.74
N LEU A 4 23.46 2.10 -10.55
CA LEU A 4 24.30 1.68 -11.67
C LEU A 4 24.40 2.80 -12.73
N PHE A 5 23.31 3.54 -12.97
CA PHE A 5 23.34 4.72 -13.85
C PHE A 5 24.22 5.85 -13.28
N GLY A 6 24.19 6.07 -11.96
CA GLY A 6 25.06 7.04 -11.30
C GLY A 6 26.55 6.68 -11.45
N GLN A 7 26.89 5.40 -11.28
CA GLN A 7 28.25 4.89 -11.48
C GLN A 7 28.69 5.00 -12.95
N LEU A 8 27.87 4.54 -13.89
CA LEU A 8 28.16 4.63 -15.32
C LEU A 8 28.32 6.08 -15.80
N ARG A 9 27.55 7.03 -15.25
CA ARG A 9 27.70 8.46 -15.54
C ARG A 9 29.07 8.98 -15.14
N ALA A 10 29.54 8.60 -13.95
CA ALA A 10 30.83 9.02 -13.41
C ALA A 10 32.01 8.36 -14.14
N GLU A 11 31.90 7.07 -14.46
CA GLU A 11 32.96 6.32 -15.14
C GLU A 11 33.11 6.66 -16.62
N LEU A 12 32.00 6.90 -17.32
CA LEU A 12 31.99 7.08 -18.78
C LEU A 12 31.85 8.55 -19.23
N GLY A 13 31.70 9.49 -18.30
CA GLY A 13 31.55 10.92 -18.61
C GLY A 13 30.28 11.26 -19.42
N LEU A 14 29.20 10.51 -19.20
CA LEU A 14 27.96 10.61 -19.99
C LEU A 14 27.08 11.79 -19.54
N GLY A 15 26.54 12.53 -20.51
CA GLY A 15 25.38 13.39 -20.28
C GLY A 15 24.11 12.56 -20.26
N VAL A 16 23.27 12.69 -19.22
CA VAL A 16 22.03 11.92 -19.06
C VAL A 16 20.84 12.86 -19.01
N LEU A 17 19.88 12.66 -19.92
CA LEU A 17 18.55 13.28 -19.84
C LEU A 17 17.59 12.28 -19.18
N LEU A 18 17.15 12.60 -17.96
CA LEU A 18 16.14 11.83 -17.25
C LEU A 18 14.78 12.51 -17.40
N VAL A 19 13.79 11.76 -17.90
CA VAL A 19 12.39 12.20 -17.94
C VAL A 19 11.62 11.48 -16.85
N SER A 20 11.14 12.22 -15.86
CA SER A 20 10.38 11.70 -14.72
C SER A 20 9.29 12.68 -14.32
N HIS A 21 8.20 12.16 -13.78
CA HIS A 21 7.14 12.94 -13.14
C HIS A 21 7.34 13.00 -11.60
N ASP A 22 8.28 12.24 -11.04
CA ASP A 22 8.58 12.20 -9.60
C ASP A 22 9.80 13.09 -9.31
N LEU A 23 9.55 14.24 -8.70
CA LEU A 23 10.59 15.19 -8.30
C LEU A 23 11.53 14.64 -7.24
N GLY A 24 11.09 13.69 -6.39
CA GLY A 24 11.95 13.04 -5.39
C GLY A 24 12.98 12.12 -6.05
N GLN A 25 12.61 11.42 -7.12
CA GLN A 25 13.57 10.64 -7.91
C GLN A 25 14.55 11.53 -8.67
N VAL A 26 14.05 12.64 -9.23
CA VAL A 26 14.91 13.65 -9.88
C VAL A 26 15.87 14.25 -8.85
N ALA A 27 15.40 14.51 -7.63
CA ALA A 27 16.19 15.05 -6.52
C ALA A 27 17.47 14.27 -6.24
N ARG A 28 17.40 12.94 -6.37
CA ARG A 28 18.49 12.02 -5.99
C ARG A 28 19.50 11.78 -7.10
N HIS A 29 19.16 12.09 -8.36
CA HIS A 29 19.95 11.63 -9.52
C HIS A 29 20.27 12.70 -10.57
N ALA A 30 19.59 13.86 -10.53
CA ALA A 30 19.83 14.94 -11.48
C ALA A 30 20.57 16.10 -10.81
N ASP A 31 21.50 16.73 -11.52
CA ASP A 31 22.17 17.96 -11.06
C ASP A 31 21.33 19.22 -11.37
N ARG A 32 20.57 19.15 -12.47
CA ARG A 32 19.69 20.22 -12.97
C ARG A 32 18.33 19.66 -13.33
N VAL A 33 17.31 20.49 -13.16
CA VAL A 33 15.91 20.15 -13.45
C VAL A 33 15.34 21.20 -14.39
N MET A 34 14.58 20.73 -15.37
CA MET A 34 13.75 21.54 -16.26
C MET A 34 12.32 21.05 -16.11
N VAL A 35 11.40 21.96 -15.77
CA VAL A 35 9.99 21.65 -15.55
C VAL A 35 9.21 22.09 -16.78
N LEU A 36 8.41 21.18 -17.33
CA LEU A 36 7.55 21.44 -18.47
C LEU A 36 6.08 21.41 -18.05
N GLN A 37 5.30 22.35 -18.58
CA GLN A 37 3.84 22.38 -18.44
C GLN A 37 3.22 22.76 -19.79
N GLY A 38 2.27 21.98 -20.29
CA GLY A 38 1.58 22.30 -21.55
C GLY A 38 2.48 22.37 -22.79
N GLY A 39 3.66 21.74 -22.76
CA GLY A 39 4.64 21.80 -23.84
C GLY A 39 5.65 22.94 -23.73
N GLU A 40 5.54 23.81 -22.72
CA GLU A 40 6.47 24.91 -22.48
C GLU A 40 7.35 24.66 -21.26
N VAL A 41 8.59 25.14 -21.30
CA VAL A 41 9.49 25.14 -20.14
C VAL A 41 9.08 26.28 -19.22
N VAL A 42 8.59 25.93 -18.03
CA VAL A 42 8.08 26.91 -17.05
C VAL A 42 9.10 27.26 -15.97
N GLU A 43 10.08 26.39 -15.71
CA GLU A 43 11.14 26.65 -14.74
C GLU A 43 12.38 25.78 -15.05
N THR A 44 13.57 26.29 -14.76
CA THR A 44 14.82 25.53 -14.86
C THR A 44 15.79 25.99 -13.78
N GLY A 45 16.48 25.06 -13.13
CA GLY A 45 17.41 25.38 -12.05
C GLY A 45 18.31 24.22 -11.67
N THR A 46 19.15 24.43 -10.66
CA THR A 46 19.77 23.31 -9.95
C THR A 46 18.69 22.55 -9.18
N THR A 47 18.87 21.25 -9.05
CA THR A 47 17.92 20.39 -8.34
C THR A 47 17.66 20.87 -6.92
N ALA A 48 18.73 21.18 -6.17
CA ALA A 48 18.62 21.71 -4.82
C ALA A 48 17.87 23.06 -4.76
N GLY A 49 18.16 23.98 -5.69
CA GLY A 49 17.52 25.30 -5.71
C GLY A 49 16.03 25.23 -6.02
N LEU A 50 15.66 24.41 -7.00
CA LEU A 50 14.28 24.25 -7.44
C LEU A 50 13.42 23.53 -6.39
N LEU A 51 13.98 22.55 -5.65
CA LEU A 51 13.26 21.87 -4.57
C LEU A 51 13.10 22.72 -3.31
N ALA A 52 14.10 23.58 -3.02
CA ALA A 52 14.08 24.44 -1.84
C ALA A 52 13.15 25.66 -2.02
N SER A 53 13.23 26.33 -3.17
CA SER A 53 12.56 27.61 -3.43
C SER A 53 11.99 27.68 -4.85
N PRO A 54 11.01 26.83 -5.22
CA PRO A 54 10.38 26.86 -6.53
C PRO A 54 9.64 28.18 -6.77
N GLN A 55 9.89 28.81 -7.91
CA GLN A 55 9.31 30.13 -8.25
C GLN A 55 7.99 30.01 -8.99
N HIS A 56 7.84 29.02 -9.88
CA HIS A 56 6.64 28.87 -10.68
C HIS A 56 5.55 28.12 -9.90
N ALA A 57 4.29 28.58 -10.00
CA ALA A 57 3.16 28.01 -9.25
C ALA A 57 2.89 26.52 -9.57
N TYR A 58 3.25 26.06 -10.77
CA TYR A 58 3.18 24.64 -11.12
C TYR A 58 4.29 23.83 -10.44
N THR A 59 5.52 24.35 -10.44
CA THR A 59 6.65 23.71 -9.76
C THR A 59 6.41 23.61 -8.25
N GLN A 60 5.86 24.67 -7.63
CA GLN A 60 5.44 24.66 -6.23
C GLN A 60 4.49 23.49 -5.93
N ARG A 61 3.45 23.32 -6.77
CA ARG A 61 2.50 22.22 -6.65
C ARG A 61 3.15 20.85 -6.82
N LEU A 62 4.06 20.70 -7.77
CA LEU A 62 4.80 19.44 -7.95
C LEU A 62 5.69 19.12 -6.73
N VAL A 63 6.42 20.12 -6.21
CA VAL A 63 7.28 19.95 -5.03
C VAL A 63 6.42 19.57 -3.82
N GLU A 64 5.31 20.25 -3.61
CA GLU A 64 4.37 19.92 -2.52
C GLU A 64 3.79 18.51 -2.67
N ALA A 65 3.32 18.15 -3.86
CA ALA A 65 2.77 16.82 -4.16
C ALA A 65 3.80 15.70 -3.98
N SER A 66 5.09 15.98 -4.16
CA SER A 66 6.18 15.02 -3.96
C SER A 66 6.51 14.76 -2.49
N ARG A 67 6.12 15.67 -1.57
CA ARG A 67 6.39 15.51 -0.14
C ARG A 67 5.42 14.50 0.47
N PRO A 68 5.93 13.50 1.22
CA PRO A 68 5.07 12.59 1.96
C PRO A 68 4.16 13.37 2.92
N PRO A 69 2.91 12.92 3.11
CA PRO A 69 2.04 13.53 4.11
C PRO A 69 2.66 13.38 5.51
N PRO A 70 2.43 14.35 6.42
CA PRO A 70 2.93 14.25 7.78
C PRO A 70 2.36 13.02 8.48
N HIS A 71 3.18 12.35 9.28
CA HIS A 71 2.76 11.18 10.03
C HIS A 71 1.61 11.52 10.99
N GLN A 72 0.61 10.65 11.00
CA GLN A 72 -0.55 10.74 11.87
C GLN A 72 -0.48 9.59 12.89
N PRO A 73 -0.12 9.90 14.16
CA PRO A 73 0.00 8.89 15.20
C PRO A 73 -1.28 8.07 15.33
N GLY A 74 -1.11 6.76 15.48
CA GLY A 74 -2.16 5.81 15.76
C GLY A 74 -2.80 6.02 17.13
N LEU A 75 -3.89 5.30 17.36
CA LEU A 75 -4.60 5.34 18.65
C LEU A 75 -3.74 4.68 19.74
N GLN A 76 -3.73 5.27 20.94
CA GLN A 76 -3.02 4.73 22.10
C GLN A 76 -3.92 3.79 22.91
N GLY A 77 -3.33 2.73 23.48
CA GLY A 77 -4.02 1.80 24.39
C GLY A 77 -5.07 0.88 23.74
N GLY A 78 -4.97 0.65 22.43
CA GLY A 78 -5.88 -0.25 21.71
C GLY A 78 -5.65 -1.73 22.02
N GLU A 79 -6.71 -2.53 21.94
CA GLU A 79 -6.62 -4.00 21.98
C GLU A 79 -5.73 -4.54 20.84
N PRO A 80 -5.06 -5.69 21.01
CA PRO A 80 -4.26 -6.30 19.95
C PRO A 80 -5.11 -6.64 18.72
N GLY A 81 -4.74 -6.11 17.56
CA GLY A 81 -5.40 -6.42 16.29
C GLY A 81 -4.74 -7.61 15.57
N LEU A 82 -3.41 -7.68 15.62
CA LEU A 82 -2.60 -8.77 15.07
C LEU A 82 -1.39 -9.01 15.99
N THR A 83 -1.17 -10.25 16.41
CA THR A 83 0.05 -10.68 17.10
C THR A 83 0.66 -11.84 16.33
N VAL A 84 1.96 -11.76 16.07
CA VAL A 84 2.74 -12.79 15.38
C VAL A 84 3.90 -13.18 16.29
N SER A 85 4.13 -14.48 16.47
CA SER A 85 5.21 -15.00 17.32
C SER A 85 5.86 -16.22 16.70
N GLY A 86 7.19 -16.20 16.57
CA GLY A 86 7.97 -17.32 16.04
C GLY A 86 7.61 -17.72 14.61
N LEU A 87 7.15 -16.77 13.78
CA LEU A 87 6.68 -17.05 12.44
C LEU A 87 7.82 -17.57 11.56
N THR A 88 7.67 -18.81 11.11
CA THR A 88 8.58 -19.44 10.15
C THR A 88 7.78 -19.95 8.96
N VAL A 89 8.18 -19.58 7.75
CA VAL A 89 7.43 -19.89 6.52
C VAL A 89 8.34 -20.60 5.52
N ARG A 90 7.91 -21.77 5.03
CA ARG A 90 8.58 -22.51 3.95
C ARG A 90 7.61 -22.76 2.80
N TYR A 91 8.00 -22.39 1.59
CA TYR A 91 7.22 -22.70 0.39
C TYR A 91 7.38 -24.17 0.00
N ARG A 92 6.36 -24.75 -0.64
CA ARG A 92 6.42 -26.12 -1.14
C ARG A 92 7.61 -26.28 -2.11
N GLY A 93 8.51 -27.20 -1.80
CA GLY A 93 9.68 -27.49 -2.63
C GLY A 93 10.88 -26.55 -2.40
N ALA A 94 10.81 -25.66 -1.40
CA ALA A 94 11.96 -24.87 -0.96
C ALA A 94 12.65 -25.56 0.24
N ASP A 95 13.98 -25.67 0.17
CA ASP A 95 14.80 -26.21 1.26
C ASP A 95 15.02 -25.20 2.39
N THR A 96 14.98 -23.90 2.06
CA THR A 96 15.18 -22.81 3.01
C THR A 96 13.86 -22.13 3.36
N ALA A 97 13.79 -21.63 4.60
CA ALA A 97 12.69 -20.78 5.02
C ALA A 97 12.79 -19.41 4.34
N ALA A 98 11.66 -18.95 3.80
CA ALA A 98 11.54 -17.62 3.23
C ALA A 98 11.46 -16.54 4.33
N VAL A 99 10.98 -16.92 5.51
CA VAL A 99 10.93 -16.11 6.73
C VAL A 99 11.21 -17.04 7.91
N SER A 100 12.03 -16.60 8.88
CA SER A 100 12.42 -17.38 10.05
C SER A 100 12.28 -16.54 11.32
N ASP A 101 11.60 -17.09 12.33
CA ASP A 101 11.48 -16.54 13.69
C ASP A 101 11.05 -15.06 13.77
N VAL A 102 10.06 -14.66 12.97
CA VAL A 102 9.54 -13.29 12.99
C VAL A 102 8.46 -13.15 14.07
N GLY A 103 8.54 -12.07 14.86
CA GLY A 103 7.52 -11.72 15.85
C GLY A 103 7.27 -10.21 15.91
N PHE A 104 6.00 -9.83 16.05
CA PHE A 104 5.56 -8.45 16.20
C PHE A 104 4.10 -8.39 16.69
N GLU A 105 3.69 -7.23 17.21
CA GLU A 105 2.32 -6.95 17.62
C GLU A 105 1.84 -5.63 17.04
N ILE A 106 0.59 -5.59 16.58
CA ILE A 106 -0.07 -4.42 16.03
C ILE A 106 -1.38 -4.17 16.79
N PRO A 107 -1.42 -3.16 17.67
CA PRO A 107 -2.66 -2.71 18.29
C PRO A 107 -3.66 -2.17 17.27
N ARG A 108 -4.95 -2.21 17.60
CA ARG A 108 -5.98 -1.55 16.80
C ARG A 108 -5.73 -0.03 16.72
N GLY A 109 -5.88 0.51 15.52
CA GLY A 109 -5.61 1.91 15.22
C GLY A 109 -4.13 2.23 15.00
N GLN A 110 -3.25 1.23 14.97
CA GLN A 110 -1.83 1.37 14.66
C GLN A 110 -1.43 0.66 13.37
N CYS A 111 -0.31 1.10 12.81
CA CYS A 111 0.29 0.58 11.59
C CYS A 111 1.71 0.09 11.85
N LEU A 112 2.00 -1.14 11.46
CA LEU A 112 3.36 -1.65 11.32
C LEU A 112 3.81 -1.46 9.87
N ALA A 113 4.82 -0.63 9.66
CA ALA A 113 5.50 -0.55 8.37
C ALA A 113 6.55 -1.66 8.27
N VAL A 114 6.50 -2.47 7.22
CA VAL A 114 7.43 -3.57 6.97
C VAL A 114 8.35 -3.18 5.81
N LEU A 115 9.63 -2.98 6.10
CA LEU A 115 10.68 -2.57 5.17
C LEU A 115 11.67 -3.69 4.90
N GLY A 116 12.33 -3.67 3.75
CA GLY A 116 13.36 -4.67 3.40
C GLY A 116 13.62 -4.76 1.91
N ALA A 117 14.77 -5.35 1.53
CA ALA A 117 15.15 -5.55 0.14
C ALA A 117 14.14 -6.41 -0.63
N SER A 118 14.13 -6.33 -1.97
CA SER A 118 13.34 -7.26 -2.78
C SER A 118 13.75 -8.71 -2.46
N GLY A 119 12.77 -9.59 -2.28
CA GLY A 119 13.02 -10.99 -1.89
C GLY A 119 13.30 -11.23 -0.39
N SER A 120 13.26 -10.22 0.48
CA SER A 120 13.51 -10.41 1.92
C SER A 120 12.37 -11.10 2.71
N GLY A 121 11.28 -11.52 2.05
CA GLY A 121 10.17 -12.22 2.72
C GLY A 121 9.00 -11.34 3.19
N LYS A 122 8.97 -10.04 2.87
CA LYS A 122 7.85 -9.14 3.25
C LYS A 122 6.47 -9.63 2.79
N SER A 123 6.32 -9.92 1.49
CA SER A 123 5.08 -10.46 0.94
C SER A 123 4.79 -11.88 1.44
N THR A 124 5.80 -12.61 1.93
CA THR A 124 5.62 -13.90 2.61
C THR A 124 4.96 -13.71 3.97
N ILE A 125 5.35 -12.69 4.75
CA ILE A 125 4.68 -12.32 6.00
C ILE A 125 3.22 -11.96 5.73
N ALA A 126 2.94 -11.09 4.75
CA ALA A 126 1.57 -10.72 4.37
C ALA A 126 0.73 -11.95 3.99
N ARG A 127 1.27 -12.84 3.15
CA ARG A 127 0.57 -14.08 2.75
C ARG A 127 0.36 -15.03 3.93
N ALA A 128 1.28 -15.10 4.89
CA ALA A 128 1.11 -15.93 6.08
C ALA A 128 -0.05 -15.42 6.94
N VAL A 129 -0.10 -14.11 7.20
CA VAL A 129 -1.22 -13.45 7.92
C VAL A 129 -2.56 -13.69 7.22
N LEU A 130 -2.57 -13.64 5.88
CA LEU A 130 -3.78 -13.86 5.07
C LEU A 130 -4.13 -15.34 4.87
N GLY A 131 -3.30 -16.29 5.33
CA GLY A 131 -3.51 -17.72 5.13
C GLY A 131 -3.38 -18.18 3.67
N LEU A 132 -2.56 -17.48 2.87
CA LEU A 132 -2.39 -17.68 1.42
C LEU A 132 -1.05 -18.35 1.06
N VAL A 133 -0.31 -18.90 2.02
CA VAL A 133 0.98 -19.56 1.77
C VAL A 133 0.76 -20.98 1.21
N PRO A 134 1.29 -21.30 0.01
CA PRO A 134 1.31 -22.66 -0.52
C PRO A 134 2.52 -23.43 0.05
N GLY A 135 2.47 -23.79 1.34
CA GLY A 135 3.59 -24.39 2.06
C GLY A 135 3.30 -24.58 3.55
N THR A 136 4.35 -24.63 4.38
CA THR A 136 4.21 -24.70 5.84
C THR A 136 4.37 -23.33 6.48
N VAL A 137 3.57 -23.11 7.52
CA VAL A 137 3.61 -21.92 8.37
C VAL A 137 3.65 -22.42 9.81
N ASP A 138 4.79 -22.22 10.45
CA ASP A 138 5.03 -22.55 11.86
C ASP A 138 4.99 -21.26 12.70
N GLY A 139 4.75 -21.40 14.01
CA GLY A 139 4.62 -20.29 14.95
C GLY A 139 3.16 -20.04 15.35
N ARG A 140 2.85 -18.79 15.74
CA ARG A 140 1.50 -18.36 16.12
C ARG A 140 1.14 -17.06 15.42
N ILE A 141 -0.06 -17.01 14.84
CA ILE A 141 -0.64 -15.80 14.25
C ILE A 141 -2.01 -15.62 14.90
N ASP A 142 -2.12 -14.63 15.78
CA ASP A 142 -3.34 -14.29 16.51
C ASP A 142 -3.97 -13.03 15.89
N ILE A 143 -5.17 -13.16 15.35
CA ILE A 143 -5.93 -12.05 14.75
C ILE A 143 -7.18 -11.84 15.59
N LEU A 144 -7.28 -10.67 16.22
CA LEU A 144 -8.42 -10.28 17.05
C LEU A 144 -8.76 -11.31 18.15
N GLY A 145 -7.74 -11.91 18.77
CA GLY A 145 -7.89 -12.92 19.83
C GLY A 145 -8.06 -14.35 19.31
N HIS A 146 -7.89 -14.60 18.02
CA HIS A 146 -8.04 -15.91 17.41
C HIS A 146 -6.77 -16.38 16.70
N ASP A 147 -6.20 -17.51 17.15
CA ASP A 147 -5.07 -18.15 16.47
C ASP A 147 -5.50 -18.80 15.14
N VAL A 148 -5.26 -18.11 14.03
CA VAL A 148 -5.72 -18.50 12.69
C VAL A 148 -5.16 -19.83 12.20
N LEU A 149 -3.98 -20.24 12.65
CA LEU A 149 -3.37 -21.51 12.24
C LEU A 149 -4.14 -22.70 12.81
N SER A 150 -4.67 -22.55 14.03
CA SER A 150 -5.47 -23.56 14.73
C SER A 150 -6.97 -23.53 14.37
N LEU A 151 -7.48 -22.42 13.81
CA LEU A 151 -8.91 -22.27 13.55
C LEU A 151 -9.45 -23.29 12.52
N PRO A 152 -10.63 -23.89 12.78
CA PRO A 152 -11.37 -24.65 11.78
C PRO A 152 -11.73 -23.81 10.55
N PRO A 153 -11.83 -24.40 9.34
CA PRO A 153 -12.08 -23.65 8.10
C PRO A 153 -13.31 -22.74 8.12
N LYS A 154 -14.39 -23.15 8.81
CA LYS A 154 -15.62 -22.34 8.95
C LYS A 154 -15.38 -21.06 9.75
N GLN A 155 -14.64 -21.16 10.86
CA GLN A 155 -14.31 -20.02 11.71
C GLN A 155 -13.31 -19.10 11.02
N ARG A 156 -12.33 -19.67 10.31
CA ARG A 156 -11.38 -18.91 9.47
C ARG A 156 -12.10 -18.10 8.37
N ARG A 157 -13.10 -18.69 7.71
CA ARG A 157 -13.94 -17.96 6.74
C ARG A 157 -14.75 -16.83 7.37
N ALA A 158 -15.25 -17.03 8.59
CA ALA A 158 -15.97 -15.99 9.32
C ALA A 158 -15.03 -14.84 9.67
N LEU A 159 -13.81 -15.13 10.15
CA LEU A 159 -12.78 -14.14 10.46
C LEU A 159 -12.30 -13.38 9.21
N GLY A 160 -12.35 -14.00 8.03
CA GLY A 160 -12.01 -13.33 6.76
C GLY A 160 -12.80 -12.05 6.49
N ARG A 161 -14.00 -11.87 7.08
CA ARG A 161 -14.76 -10.62 6.97
C ARG A 161 -14.11 -9.45 7.72
N ASP A 162 -13.35 -9.76 8.77
CA ASP A 162 -12.69 -8.80 9.66
C ASP A 162 -11.27 -8.45 9.13
N ILE A 163 -10.85 -9.03 8.00
CA ILE A 163 -9.53 -8.84 7.38
C ILE A 163 -9.71 -8.30 5.95
N GLY A 164 -9.20 -7.10 5.69
CA GLY A 164 -9.08 -6.52 4.36
C GLY A 164 -7.67 -6.71 3.81
N ALA A 165 -7.54 -6.82 2.48
CA ALA A 165 -6.24 -6.91 1.82
C ALA A 165 -6.19 -6.05 0.55
N VAL A 166 -5.08 -5.34 0.38
CA VAL A 166 -4.75 -4.52 -0.79
C VAL A 166 -3.39 -4.98 -1.32
N PHE A 167 -3.37 -5.53 -2.52
CA PHE A 167 -2.17 -6.10 -3.14
C PHE A 167 -1.55 -5.16 -4.19
N GLN A 168 -0.28 -5.41 -4.51
CA GLN A 168 0.58 -4.62 -5.38
C GLN A 168 0.04 -4.34 -6.79
N ASP A 169 -0.74 -5.25 -7.38
CA ASP A 169 -1.25 -5.10 -8.74
C ASP A 169 -2.78 -4.88 -8.78
N PRO A 170 -3.24 -3.64 -9.01
CA PRO A 170 -4.65 -3.35 -9.21
C PRO A 170 -5.26 -4.10 -10.39
N PHE A 171 -4.49 -4.40 -11.45
CA PHE A 171 -4.96 -5.13 -12.63
C PHE A 171 -5.25 -6.60 -12.30
N ALA A 172 -4.38 -7.24 -11.50
CA ALA A 172 -4.63 -8.58 -11.00
C ALA A 172 -5.75 -8.60 -9.93
N SER A 173 -5.95 -7.51 -9.21
CA SER A 173 -6.91 -7.48 -8.10
C SER A 173 -8.35 -7.09 -8.50
N LEU A 174 -8.54 -6.33 -9.59
CA LEU A 174 -9.85 -5.90 -10.08
C LEU A 174 -10.25 -6.72 -11.31
N ASP A 175 -11.37 -7.46 -11.27
CA ASP A 175 -11.83 -8.19 -12.47
C ASP A 175 -12.23 -7.17 -13.57
N PRO A 176 -11.55 -7.15 -14.73
CA PRO A 176 -11.79 -6.16 -15.77
C PRO A 176 -13.17 -6.29 -16.42
N ARG A 177 -13.87 -7.41 -16.19
CA ARG A 177 -15.21 -7.70 -16.73
C ARG A 177 -16.33 -7.28 -15.77
N MET A 178 -15.99 -6.82 -14.58
CA MET A 178 -16.95 -6.34 -13.60
C MET A 178 -16.96 -4.81 -13.56
N ARG A 179 -18.14 -4.23 -13.29
CA ARG A 179 -18.25 -2.79 -13.03
C ARG A 179 -17.69 -2.48 -11.66
N VAL A 180 -17.20 -1.25 -11.47
CA VAL A 180 -16.58 -0.80 -10.22
C VAL A 180 -17.51 -0.99 -9.02
N VAL A 181 -18.79 -0.66 -9.15
CA VAL A 181 -19.79 -0.89 -8.10
C VAL A 181 -19.90 -2.36 -7.69
N ASP A 182 -19.86 -3.26 -8.68
CA ASP A 182 -19.97 -4.70 -8.45
C ASP A 182 -18.70 -5.26 -7.81
N ILE A 183 -17.53 -4.73 -8.18
CA ILE A 183 -16.24 -5.07 -7.57
C ILE A 183 -16.21 -4.67 -6.10
N VAL A 184 -16.59 -3.44 -5.76
CA VAL A 184 -16.58 -2.96 -4.37
C VAL A 184 -17.63 -3.70 -3.54
N ALA A 185 -18.79 -4.05 -4.13
CA ALA A 185 -19.84 -4.82 -3.45
C ALA A 185 -19.54 -6.33 -3.34
N GLU A 186 -18.55 -6.85 -4.05
CA GLU A 186 -18.28 -8.29 -4.13
C GLU A 186 -18.02 -8.95 -2.76
N PRO A 187 -17.17 -8.38 -1.87
CA PRO A 187 -16.94 -8.99 -0.56
C PRO A 187 -18.23 -9.11 0.27
N LEU A 188 -19.12 -8.11 0.20
CA LEU A 188 -20.41 -8.15 0.87
C LEU A 188 -21.29 -9.30 0.33
N ARG A 189 -21.26 -9.55 -0.99
CA ARG A 189 -21.96 -10.67 -1.62
C ARG A 189 -21.39 -12.02 -1.16
N ILE A 190 -20.06 -12.16 -1.14
CA ILE A 190 -19.37 -13.38 -0.70
C ILE A 190 -19.71 -13.70 0.76
N HIS A 191 -19.71 -12.70 1.63
CA HIS A 191 -20.02 -12.84 3.06
C HIS A 191 -21.51 -12.76 3.38
N ARG A 192 -22.38 -12.64 2.37
CA ARG A 192 -23.85 -12.56 2.50
C ARG A 192 -24.34 -11.43 3.43
N ILE A 193 -23.68 -10.27 3.35
CA ILE A 193 -23.99 -9.07 4.15
C ILE A 193 -24.95 -8.18 3.34
N GLY A 194 -26.12 -7.86 3.91
CA GLY A 194 -27.13 -6.99 3.29
C GLY A 194 -27.80 -7.56 2.03
N SER A 195 -28.82 -6.85 1.55
CA SER A 195 -29.53 -7.04 0.29
C SER A 195 -28.77 -6.41 -0.89
N ASN A 196 -29.20 -6.67 -2.13
CA ASN A 196 -28.54 -6.09 -3.31
C ASN A 196 -28.57 -4.54 -3.31
N ALA A 197 -29.66 -3.93 -2.84
CA ALA A 197 -29.77 -2.48 -2.75
C ALA A 197 -28.81 -1.91 -1.69
N GLU A 198 -28.74 -2.53 -0.51
CA GLU A 198 -27.83 -2.12 0.57
C GLU A 198 -26.37 -2.30 0.17
N ARG A 199 -26.02 -3.39 -0.51
CA ARG A 199 -24.65 -3.63 -1.01
C ARG A 199 -24.22 -2.57 -2.02
N ARG A 200 -25.11 -2.24 -2.95
CA ARG A 200 -24.87 -1.18 -3.93
C ARG A 200 -24.67 0.16 -3.24
N GLN A 201 -25.57 0.52 -2.32
CA GLN A 201 -25.47 1.76 -1.57
C GLN A 201 -24.15 1.85 -0.80
N ARG A 202 -23.78 0.78 -0.10
CA ARG A 202 -22.50 0.70 0.62
C ARG A 202 -21.30 0.85 -0.30
N ALA A 203 -21.34 0.26 -1.50
CA ALA A 203 -20.27 0.42 -2.48
C ALA A 203 -20.11 1.88 -2.93
N LEU A 204 -21.21 2.61 -3.14
CA LEU A 204 -21.17 4.03 -3.52
C LEU A 204 -20.58 4.89 -2.40
N GLU A 205 -20.99 4.67 -1.14
CA GLU A 205 -20.42 5.35 0.03
C GLU A 205 -18.91 5.11 0.17
N LEU A 206 -18.45 3.89 -0.11
CA LEU A 206 -17.04 3.53 -0.04
C LEU A 206 -16.24 4.16 -1.18
N LEU A 207 -16.81 4.28 -2.38
CA LEU A 207 -16.16 5.00 -3.49
C LEU A 207 -16.00 6.48 -3.14
N GLU A 208 -17.04 7.09 -2.59
CA GLU A 208 -16.99 8.48 -2.15
C GLU A 208 -15.92 8.68 -1.05
N SER A 209 -15.86 7.79 -0.05
CA SER A 209 -14.92 7.91 1.07
C SER A 209 -13.45 7.82 0.64
N VAL A 210 -13.16 7.10 -0.45
CA VAL A 210 -11.83 7.02 -1.06
C VAL A 210 -11.58 8.09 -2.14
N GLY A 211 -12.53 9.00 -2.38
CA GLY A 211 -12.41 10.10 -3.34
C GLY A 211 -12.61 9.69 -4.80
N VAL A 212 -13.40 8.65 -5.06
CA VAL A 212 -13.83 8.24 -6.40
C VAL A 212 -15.30 8.64 -6.58
N ASP A 213 -15.60 9.40 -7.63
CA ASP A 213 -16.95 9.89 -7.92
C ASP A 213 -17.96 8.73 -8.08
N PRO A 214 -18.98 8.63 -7.20
CA PRO A 214 -20.00 7.58 -7.27
C PRO A 214 -20.77 7.56 -8.60
N ALA A 215 -20.88 8.68 -9.32
CA ALA A 215 -21.52 8.71 -10.63
C ALA A 215 -20.78 7.86 -11.69
N THR A 216 -19.50 7.57 -11.45
CA THR A 216 -18.67 6.73 -12.33
C THR A 216 -18.70 5.25 -11.97
N ALA A 217 -19.46 4.84 -10.95
CA ALA A 217 -19.42 3.48 -10.40
C ALA A 217 -19.89 2.38 -11.37
N GLU A 218 -20.67 2.74 -12.40
CA GLU A 218 -21.09 1.83 -13.48
C GLU A 218 -19.99 1.57 -14.53
N ARG A 219 -18.89 2.33 -14.50
CA ARG A 219 -17.77 2.14 -15.42
C ARG A 219 -16.95 0.91 -15.03
N TYR A 220 -16.12 0.47 -15.96
CA TYR A 220 -15.18 -0.65 -15.76
C TYR A 220 -13.80 -0.14 -15.31
N PRO A 221 -12.97 -0.97 -14.66
CA PRO A 221 -11.67 -0.56 -14.12
C PRO A 221 -10.72 0.12 -15.12
N HIS A 222 -10.76 -0.26 -16.39
CA HIS A 222 -9.89 0.31 -17.42
C HIS A 222 -10.16 1.79 -17.72
N SER A 223 -11.32 2.33 -17.32
CA SER A 223 -11.68 3.74 -17.49
C SER A 223 -11.07 4.67 -16.43
N PHE A 224 -10.27 4.14 -15.50
CA PHE A 224 -9.73 4.87 -14.35
C PHE A 224 -8.21 4.97 -14.40
N SER A 225 -7.65 6.02 -13.80
CA SER A 225 -6.20 6.16 -13.61
C SER A 225 -5.65 5.05 -12.68
N GLY A 226 -4.32 4.89 -12.63
CA GLY A 226 -3.68 3.95 -11.70
C GLY A 226 -4.03 4.25 -10.24
N GLY A 227 -3.94 5.52 -9.83
CA GLY A 227 -4.31 5.95 -8.48
C GLY A 227 -5.80 5.77 -8.16
N GLN A 228 -6.70 6.00 -9.12
CA GLN A 228 -8.13 5.73 -8.94
C GLN A 228 -8.41 4.23 -8.79
N ARG A 229 -7.74 3.37 -9.58
CA ARG A 229 -7.84 1.91 -9.42
C ARG A 229 -7.34 1.45 -8.06
N GLN A 230 -6.27 2.05 -7.55
CA GLN A 230 -5.80 1.77 -6.19
C GLN A 230 -6.84 2.14 -5.13
N ARG A 231 -7.47 3.31 -5.25
CA ARG A 231 -8.55 3.75 -4.36
C ARG A 231 -9.75 2.80 -4.42
N ILE A 232 -10.13 2.33 -5.61
CA ILE A 232 -11.18 1.31 -5.78
C ILE A 232 -10.79 -0.01 -5.07
N ALA A 233 -9.54 -0.44 -5.18
CA ALA A 233 -9.06 -1.65 -4.48
C ALA A 233 -9.11 -1.47 -2.94
N ILE A 234 -8.79 -0.28 -2.43
CA ILE A 234 -8.94 0.07 -1.01
C ILE A 234 -10.41 0.04 -0.59
N ALA A 235 -11.31 0.66 -1.36
CA ALA A 235 -12.75 0.64 -1.10
C ALA A 235 -13.29 -0.80 -1.03
N ARG A 236 -12.87 -1.66 -1.97
CA ARG A 236 -13.20 -3.10 -1.96
C ARG A 236 -12.70 -3.78 -0.69
N ALA A 237 -11.45 -3.54 -0.29
CA ALA A 237 -10.87 -4.16 0.91
C ALA A 237 -11.60 -3.75 2.21
N LEU A 238 -12.20 -2.57 2.22
CA LEU A 238 -12.96 -2.03 3.36
C LEU A 238 -14.43 -2.44 3.38
N ALA A 239 -14.92 -3.12 2.34
CA ALA A 239 -16.35 -3.31 2.12
C ALA A 239 -17.08 -3.97 3.29
N CYS A 240 -16.47 -4.99 3.89
CA CYS A 240 -17.03 -5.72 5.05
C CYS A 240 -16.81 -5.03 6.39
N GLY A 241 -16.16 -3.86 6.44
CA GLY A 241 -15.77 -3.20 7.68
C GLY A 241 -14.69 -3.96 8.45
N PRO A 242 -13.52 -4.24 7.84
CA PRO A 242 -12.47 -5.00 8.48
C PRO A 242 -11.89 -4.27 9.69
N LYS A 243 -11.25 -5.02 10.58
CA LYS A 243 -10.48 -4.49 11.73
C LYS A 243 -8.97 -4.62 11.51
N LEU A 244 -8.55 -5.49 10.59
CA LEU A 244 -7.17 -5.64 10.13
C LEU A 244 -7.10 -5.32 8.63
N LEU A 245 -6.16 -4.47 8.21
CA LEU A 245 -5.88 -4.19 6.81
C LEU A 245 -4.43 -4.56 6.47
N VAL A 246 -4.25 -5.45 5.49
CA VAL A 246 -2.93 -5.83 4.97
C VAL A 246 -2.70 -5.14 3.62
N CYS A 247 -1.72 -4.26 3.57
CA CYS A 247 -1.30 -3.53 2.37
C CYS A 247 0.06 -4.09 1.92
N ASP A 248 0.06 -4.91 0.86
CA ASP A 248 1.27 -5.48 0.27
C ASP A 248 1.70 -4.63 -0.94
N GLU A 249 2.66 -3.74 -0.73
CA GLU A 249 3.17 -2.80 -1.73
C GLU A 249 2.09 -1.96 -2.43
N ALA A 250 1.07 -1.55 -1.66
CA ALA A 250 -0.13 -0.87 -2.15
C ALA A 250 0.12 0.50 -2.84
N VAL A 251 1.35 1.00 -2.85
CA VAL A 251 1.71 2.29 -3.45
C VAL A 251 2.92 2.23 -4.40
N SER A 252 3.49 1.06 -4.64
CA SER A 252 4.77 0.95 -5.38
C SER A 252 4.65 1.25 -6.87
N ALA A 253 3.47 1.06 -7.47
CA ALA A 253 3.22 1.32 -8.89
C ALA A 253 2.64 2.72 -9.17
N LEU A 254 2.60 3.61 -8.17
CA LEU A 254 2.03 4.95 -8.28
C LEU A 254 3.11 6.02 -8.39
N ASP A 255 2.80 7.07 -9.16
CA ASP A 255 3.57 8.32 -9.11
C ASP A 255 3.53 8.96 -7.72
N ALA A 256 4.41 9.92 -7.47
CA ALA A 256 4.54 10.56 -6.15
C ALA A 256 3.24 11.20 -5.66
N GLU A 257 2.52 11.90 -6.54
CA GLU A 257 1.28 12.58 -6.20
C GLU A 257 0.20 11.58 -5.76
N HIS A 258 -0.07 10.56 -6.58
CA HIS A 258 -1.06 9.54 -6.26
C HIS A 258 -0.62 8.67 -5.07
N ARG A 259 0.68 8.36 -4.93
CA ARG A 259 1.25 7.65 -3.78
C ARG A 259 0.96 8.39 -2.48
N ASN A 260 1.33 9.67 -2.41
CA ASN A 260 1.14 10.48 -1.20
C ASN A 260 -0.34 10.68 -0.88
N ALA A 261 -1.19 10.83 -1.90
CA ALA A 261 -2.63 10.90 -1.70
C ALA A 261 -3.23 9.58 -1.17
N VAL A 262 -2.71 8.41 -1.60
CA VAL A 262 -3.10 7.10 -1.06
C VAL A 262 -2.58 6.91 0.37
N ILE A 263 -1.36 7.33 0.68
CA ILE A 263 -0.81 7.27 2.06
C ILE A 263 -1.67 8.11 3.00
N ALA A 264 -2.01 9.34 2.60
CA ALA A 264 -2.88 10.22 3.38
C ALA A 264 -4.27 9.61 3.61
N LEU A 265 -4.84 8.97 2.57
CA LEU A 265 -6.10 8.24 2.66
C LEU A 265 -5.99 7.06 3.65
N LEU A 266 -4.94 6.24 3.57
CA LEU A 266 -4.73 5.12 4.49
C LEU A 266 -4.56 5.62 5.93
N GLY A 267 -3.84 6.73 6.15
CA GLY A 267 -3.69 7.35 7.48
C GLY A 267 -5.02 7.83 8.05
N LYS A 268 -5.88 8.45 7.22
CA LYS A 268 -7.25 8.82 7.59
C LYS A 268 -8.06 7.59 8.01
N LEU A 269 -8.10 6.56 7.16
CA LEU A 269 -8.88 5.34 7.37
C LEU A 269 -8.39 4.53 8.59
N LYS A 270 -7.07 4.48 8.83
CA LYS A 270 -6.45 3.86 10.02
C LYS A 270 -7.12 4.36 11.30
N ARG A 271 -7.30 5.68 11.40
CA ARG A 271 -7.88 6.33 12.58
C ARG A 271 -9.40 6.22 12.62
N GLU A 272 -10.08 6.53 11.52
CA GLU A 272 -11.55 6.52 11.46
C GLU A 272 -12.14 5.15 11.76
N HIS A 273 -11.46 4.06 11.38
CA HIS A 273 -11.94 2.69 11.56
C HIS A 273 -11.19 1.92 12.66
N ALA A 274 -10.24 2.55 13.35
CA ALA A 274 -9.35 1.91 14.33
C ALA A 274 -8.77 0.58 13.78
N LEU A 275 -8.20 0.66 12.57
CA LEU A 275 -7.61 -0.49 11.87
C LEU A 275 -6.26 -0.83 12.49
N ALA A 276 -6.03 -2.11 12.78
CA ALA A 276 -4.66 -2.61 12.79
C ALA A 276 -4.21 -2.72 11.33
N MET A 277 -3.03 -2.20 10.99
CA MET A 277 -2.56 -2.14 9.62
C MET A 277 -1.16 -2.73 9.48
N VAL A 278 -1.00 -3.63 8.50
CA VAL A 278 0.32 -4.07 8.02
C VAL A 278 0.57 -3.31 6.72
N PHE A 279 1.60 -2.47 6.67
CA PHE A 279 1.96 -1.71 5.48
C PHE A 279 3.35 -2.11 4.99
N ILE A 280 3.40 -2.92 3.93
CA ILE A 280 4.64 -3.33 3.30
C ILE A 280 5.01 -2.30 2.23
N THR A 281 6.24 -1.78 2.32
CA THR A 281 6.80 -0.87 1.34
C THR A 281 8.30 -1.06 1.23
N HIS A 282 8.91 -0.53 0.18
CA HIS A 282 10.36 -0.38 0.06
C HIS A 282 10.79 1.09 0.20
N ASP A 283 9.83 2.00 0.33
CA ASP A 283 10.04 3.44 0.47
C ASP A 283 10.05 3.85 1.96
N PRO A 284 11.20 4.26 2.52
CA PRO A 284 11.30 4.71 3.90
C PRO A 284 10.42 5.93 4.20
N ASP A 285 10.22 6.81 3.22
CA ASP A 285 9.42 8.02 3.39
C ASP A 285 7.94 7.66 3.56
N ALA A 286 7.44 6.70 2.78
CA ALA A 286 6.10 6.14 2.94
C ALA A 286 5.94 5.38 4.27
N ALA A 287 6.95 4.62 4.68
CA ALA A 287 6.96 3.93 5.97
C ALA A 287 6.88 4.92 7.14
N ALA A 288 7.66 6.00 7.10
CA ALA A 288 7.64 7.05 8.11
C ALA A 288 6.30 7.81 8.15
N ALA A 289 5.67 8.03 6.99
CA ALA A 289 4.39 8.71 6.92
C ALA A 289 3.23 7.91 7.53
N LEU A 290 3.24 6.57 7.44
CA LEU A 290 2.10 5.74 7.87
C LEU A 290 2.37 4.91 9.14
N GLY A 291 3.59 4.40 9.29
CA GLY A 291 3.99 3.45 10.32
C GLY A 291 4.11 4.10 11.70
N ASP A 292 3.42 3.52 12.67
CA ASP A 292 3.62 3.80 14.10
C ASP A 292 4.77 2.96 14.67
N GLN A 293 5.04 1.82 14.01
CA GLN A 293 6.15 0.93 14.28
C GLN A 293 6.79 0.52 12.95
N VAL A 294 8.09 0.18 12.97
CA VAL A 294 8.82 -0.27 11.77
C VAL A 294 9.46 -1.63 12.04
N LEU A 295 9.19 -2.59 11.17
CA LEU A 295 9.87 -3.89 11.12
C LEU A 295 10.77 -3.92 9.88
N GLN A 296 12.07 -4.08 10.09
CA GLN A 296 13.02 -4.29 9.00
C GLN A 296 13.28 -5.79 8.82
N VAL A 297 13.04 -6.27 7.60
CA VAL A 297 13.23 -7.68 7.23
C VAL A 297 14.41 -7.79 6.27
N THR A 298 15.38 -8.61 6.64
CA THR A 298 16.57 -8.91 5.85
C THR A 298 16.43 -10.28 5.19
N ALA A 299 17.10 -10.47 4.05
CA ALA A 299 17.11 -11.78 3.41
C ALA A 299 17.85 -12.80 4.30
N PRO A 300 17.41 -14.08 4.33
CA PRO A 300 18.17 -15.13 5.01
C PRO A 300 19.57 -15.23 4.39
N ALA A 301 20.59 -15.31 5.25
CA ALA A 301 22.00 -15.46 4.89
C ALA A 301 22.29 -16.83 4.28
#